data_AF-A0A1M7LL94-F1
#
_entry.id   AF-A0A1M7LL94-F1
#
_cell.length_a   1.000
_cell.length_b   1.000
_cell.length_c   1.000
_cell.angle_alpha   90.00
_cell.angle_beta   90.00
_cell.angle_gamma   90.00
#
_symmetry.space_group_name_H-M   'P 1'
#
loop_
_entity.id
_entity.type
_entity.pdbx_description
1 polymer ?
#
loop_
_entity_poly.entity_id
_entity_poly.type
_entity_poly.pdbx_seq_one_letter_code
_entity_poly.pdbx_strand_id
1 'polypeptide(L)'
;MTTSFTRKALLPAILTAMLLPVSMGALAGEKAADEPHGPDHAGHRGEHMEVLFDRAGIDDETREALRQAGIEHHDAMEQLNADYRDQRQQILGEEGMTALKQAGKELREERLTALMDEWQLSDEDRASLQQTREGFHESIQSLRARDFESREARRQAWNELRETTHASLAEVLSEEQIDELKHTMMPDHGRGDRGPHGHHHGDRHGEAQHSES
;
A
#
# COMPACT_ATOMS: atom_id res chain seq x y z
N MET A 1 65.77 24.81 -4.30
CA MET A 1 65.16 24.21 -5.50
C MET A 1 63.98 23.36 -5.00
N THR A 2 62.72 23.79 -4.88
CA THR A 2 61.89 24.74 -5.69
C THR A 2 61.97 24.36 -7.18
N THR A 3 60.91 24.06 -7.95
CA THR A 3 59.43 24.34 -7.94
C THR A 3 58.67 23.16 -8.60
N SER A 4 57.35 22.94 -8.59
CA SER A 4 56.14 23.50 -7.91
C SER A 4 54.91 22.59 -8.22
N PHE A 5 53.75 22.81 -7.58
CA PHE A 5 52.46 22.21 -7.98
C PHE A 5 51.87 22.85 -9.24
N THR A 6 51.11 22.08 -10.03
CA THR A 6 50.18 22.61 -11.05
C THR A 6 48.87 21.83 -11.06
N ARG A 7 47.80 22.40 -10.47
CA ARG A 7 46.41 21.93 -10.67
C ARG A 7 45.94 22.38 -12.05
N LYS A 8 45.21 21.53 -12.79
CA LYS A 8 44.45 21.94 -13.98
C LYS A 8 43.03 21.39 -13.96
N ALA A 9 42.10 22.35 -13.84
CA ALA A 9 40.68 22.37 -14.19
C ALA A 9 39.92 21.04 -14.43
N LEU A 10 38.88 20.86 -13.61
CA LEU A 10 37.64 20.22 -14.00
C LEU A 10 37.00 20.95 -15.20
N LEU A 11 36.34 20.19 -16.08
CA LEU A 11 35.31 20.70 -17.00
C LEU A 11 34.08 19.78 -16.87
N PRO A 12 32.93 20.27 -16.36
CA PRO A 12 31.69 19.52 -16.38
C PRO A 12 31.09 19.55 -17.79
N ALA A 13 30.84 18.39 -18.39
CA ALA A 13 30.06 18.29 -19.61
C ALA A 13 28.58 18.50 -19.27
N ILE A 14 27.99 19.60 -19.74
CA ILE A 14 26.56 19.87 -19.60
C ILE A 14 25.80 18.85 -20.47
N LEU A 15 25.12 17.90 -19.82
CA LEU A 15 24.37 16.84 -20.48
C LEU A 15 22.93 17.31 -20.71
N THR A 16 22.69 17.92 -21.87
CA THR A 16 21.39 18.49 -22.27
C THR A 16 20.36 17.38 -22.52
N ALA A 17 19.66 16.93 -21.48
CA ALA A 17 18.53 16.03 -21.61
C ALA A 17 17.32 16.79 -22.21
N MET A 18 16.87 16.37 -23.41
CA MET A 18 15.62 16.87 -23.99
C MET A 18 14.43 16.31 -23.20
N LEU A 19 13.63 17.17 -22.56
CA LEU A 19 12.28 16.79 -22.12
C LEU A 19 11.36 16.69 -23.35
N LEU A 20 11.04 15.47 -23.75
CA LEU A 20 9.82 15.19 -24.51
C LEU A 20 8.69 14.87 -23.52
N PRO A 21 7.50 15.49 -23.64
CA PRO A 21 6.37 15.14 -22.79
C PRO A 21 5.80 13.78 -23.21
N VAL A 22 6.13 12.73 -22.46
CA VAL A 22 5.47 11.42 -22.59
C VAL A 22 4.16 11.50 -21.83
N SER A 23 3.06 11.66 -22.56
CA SER A 23 1.70 11.60 -22.03
C SER A 23 1.32 10.14 -21.70
N MET A 24 1.73 9.65 -20.53
CA MET A 24 1.19 8.41 -19.98
C MET A 24 -0.18 8.68 -19.34
N GLY A 25 -1.25 8.25 -20.02
CA GLY A 25 -2.56 8.13 -19.40
C GLY A 25 -2.56 6.91 -18.47
N ALA A 26 -2.55 7.15 -17.15
CA ALA A 26 -2.69 6.11 -16.14
C ALA A 26 -4.04 6.25 -15.44
N LEU A 27 -4.91 5.26 -15.61
CA LEU A 27 -6.14 5.11 -14.84
C LEU A 27 -5.78 4.61 -13.44
N ALA A 28 -5.79 5.52 -12.45
CA ALA A 28 -5.58 5.18 -11.04
C ALA A 28 -6.90 5.29 -10.25
N GLY A 29 -7.19 4.27 -9.43
CA GLY A 29 -8.45 4.12 -8.72
C GLY A 29 -8.70 5.21 -7.68
N GLU A 30 -9.97 5.62 -7.59
CA GLU A 30 -10.50 6.66 -6.71
C GLU A 30 -10.37 6.30 -5.21
N LYS A 31 -9.43 6.94 -4.51
CA LYS A 31 -9.43 6.98 -3.04
C LYS A 31 -10.41 8.05 -2.57
N ALA A 32 -11.40 7.67 -1.77
CA ALA A 32 -12.28 8.63 -1.11
C ALA A 32 -11.47 9.58 -0.21
N ALA A 33 -11.75 10.87 -0.31
CA ALA A 33 -11.14 11.88 0.54
C ALA A 33 -11.72 11.78 1.96
N ASP A 34 -10.89 11.38 2.91
CA ASP A 34 -11.13 11.58 4.34
C ASP A 34 -9.78 11.68 5.10
N GLU A 35 -9.76 12.63 6.04
CA GLU A 35 -8.76 12.94 7.06
C GLU A 35 -7.29 13.26 6.64
N PRO A 36 -6.73 14.39 7.12
CA PRO A 36 -5.29 14.63 7.01
C PRO A 36 -4.54 13.57 7.81
N HIS A 37 -3.62 12.86 7.16
CA HIS A 37 -2.77 11.88 7.85
C HIS A 37 -1.86 12.62 8.83
N GLY A 38 -2.01 12.33 10.13
CA GLY A 38 -1.29 13.03 11.20
C GLY A 38 0.24 12.97 11.04
N PRO A 39 0.97 13.98 11.54
CA PRO A 39 2.36 14.28 11.18
C PRO A 39 3.38 13.17 11.54
N ASP A 40 3.00 12.24 12.41
CA ASP A 40 3.93 11.29 13.04
C ASP A 40 4.31 10.08 12.17
N HIS A 41 3.90 10.01 10.90
CA HIS A 41 4.25 8.88 10.02
C HIS A 41 5.74 8.83 9.60
N ALA A 42 6.49 9.93 9.77
CA ALA A 42 7.89 10.01 9.38
C ALA A 42 8.86 9.25 10.31
N GLY A 43 8.69 9.38 11.64
CA GLY A 43 9.74 9.03 12.63
C GLY A 43 10.27 7.59 12.54
N HIS A 44 9.38 6.60 12.63
CA HIS A 44 9.78 5.19 12.68
C HIS A 44 10.29 4.64 11.33
N ARG A 45 9.91 5.28 10.21
CA ARG A 45 10.52 4.98 8.90
C ARG A 45 11.92 5.59 8.80
N GLY A 46 12.14 6.78 9.37
CA GLY A 46 13.45 7.41 9.49
C GLY A 46 14.45 6.48 10.18
N GLU A 47 14.18 6.10 11.43
CA GLU A 47 15.08 5.25 12.25
C GLU A 47 15.52 3.96 11.53
N HIS A 48 14.60 3.24 10.89
CA HIS A 48 14.93 2.03 10.14
C HIS A 48 15.72 2.33 8.85
N MET A 49 15.48 3.48 8.20
CA MET A 49 16.26 3.91 7.04
C MET A 49 17.69 4.30 7.43
N GLU A 50 17.90 4.97 8.58
CA GLU A 50 19.25 5.27 9.09
C GLU A 50 20.09 3.99 9.28
N VAL A 51 19.51 2.97 9.93
CA VAL A 51 20.19 1.67 10.12
C VAL A 51 20.49 0.97 8.79
N LEU A 52 19.63 1.12 7.77
CA LEU A 52 19.89 0.60 6.42
C LEU A 52 21.01 1.39 5.71
N PHE A 53 21.05 2.71 5.85
CA PHE A 53 22.09 3.56 5.27
C PHE A 53 23.46 3.28 5.89
N ASP A 54 23.55 3.20 7.21
CA ASP A 54 24.76 2.82 7.93
C ASP A 54 25.25 1.41 7.50
N ARG A 55 24.33 0.43 7.42
CA ARG A 55 24.66 -0.93 6.99
C ARG A 55 25.10 -1.02 5.53
N ALA A 56 24.59 -0.13 4.67
CA ALA A 56 24.98 -0.04 3.27
C ALA A 56 26.27 0.76 3.05
N GLY A 57 26.82 1.42 4.08
CA GLY A 57 27.96 2.33 3.96
C GLY A 57 27.63 3.61 3.19
N ILE A 58 26.36 4.03 3.20
CA ILE A 58 25.90 5.26 2.55
C ILE A 58 26.25 6.45 3.44
N ASP A 59 27.05 7.36 2.88
CA ASP A 59 27.53 8.58 3.52
C ASP A 59 26.41 9.61 3.76
N ASP A 60 26.66 10.59 4.63
CA ASP A 60 25.67 11.58 5.05
C ASP A 60 25.20 12.53 3.92
N GLU A 61 26.01 12.79 2.90
CA GLU A 61 25.64 13.65 1.75
C GLU A 61 24.66 12.91 0.84
N THR A 62 24.99 11.67 0.47
CA THR A 62 24.10 10.77 -0.29
C THR A 62 22.79 10.50 0.48
N ARG A 63 22.89 10.33 1.80
CA ARG A 63 21.76 10.10 2.70
C ARG A 63 20.78 11.27 2.71
N GLU A 64 21.29 12.50 2.86
CA GLU A 64 20.43 13.69 2.85
C GLU A 64 19.80 13.92 1.47
N ALA A 65 20.54 13.71 0.39
CA ALA A 65 20.00 13.75 -0.97
C ALA A 65 18.83 12.76 -1.17
N LEU A 66 18.92 11.55 -0.59
CA LEU A 66 17.85 10.55 -0.64
C LEU A 66 16.64 10.93 0.23
N ARG A 67 16.83 11.56 1.40
CA ARG A 67 15.73 12.08 2.23
C ARG A 67 14.99 13.20 1.49
N GLN A 68 15.74 14.16 0.94
CA GLN A 68 15.20 15.30 0.19
C GLN A 68 14.42 14.84 -1.04
N ALA A 69 14.98 13.95 -1.87
CA ALA A 69 14.27 13.38 -3.01
C ALA A 69 13.01 12.59 -2.62
N GLY A 70 13.01 11.95 -1.44
CA GLY A 70 11.84 11.26 -0.88
C GLY A 70 10.71 12.22 -0.47
N ILE A 71 11.05 13.39 0.08
CA ILE A 71 10.10 14.46 0.41
C ILE A 71 9.55 15.09 -0.87
N GLU A 72 10.42 15.50 -1.80
CA GLU A 72 10.01 16.07 -3.09
C GLU A 72 9.09 15.13 -3.89
N HIS A 73 9.37 13.82 -3.88
CA HIS A 73 8.49 12.84 -4.50
C HIS A 73 7.14 12.72 -3.78
N HIS A 74 7.12 12.73 -2.44
CA HIS A 74 5.88 12.71 -1.67
C HIS A 74 5.00 13.91 -2.01
N ASP A 75 5.57 15.11 -1.96
CA ASP A 75 4.84 16.37 -2.16
C ASP A 75 4.34 16.50 -3.62
N ALA A 76 5.14 16.07 -4.60
CA ALA A 76 4.72 15.99 -6.00
C ALA A 76 3.56 15.01 -6.21
N MET A 77 3.55 13.87 -5.49
CA MET A 77 2.44 12.91 -5.54
C MET A 77 1.20 13.44 -4.82
N GLU A 78 1.35 14.16 -3.71
CA GLU A 78 0.23 14.80 -3.02
C GLU A 78 -0.43 15.87 -3.90
N GLN A 79 0.38 16.74 -4.52
CA GLN A 79 -0.09 17.75 -5.46
C GLN A 79 -0.79 17.11 -6.68
N LEU A 80 -0.20 16.09 -7.29
CA LEU A 80 -0.81 15.38 -8.43
C LEU A 80 -2.18 14.78 -8.07
N ASN A 81 -2.32 14.22 -6.87
CA ASN A 81 -3.59 13.67 -6.38
C ASN A 81 -4.63 14.76 -6.11
N ALA A 82 -4.22 15.93 -5.61
CA ALA A 82 -5.09 17.09 -5.43
C ALA A 82 -5.57 17.64 -6.79
N ASP A 83 -4.65 17.89 -7.72
CA ASP A 83 -4.94 18.36 -9.08
C ASP A 83 -5.91 17.39 -9.80
N TYR A 84 -5.70 16.08 -9.67
CA TYR A 84 -6.58 15.06 -10.23
C TYR A 84 -7.98 15.06 -9.60
N ARG A 85 -8.08 15.25 -8.27
CA ARG A 85 -9.36 15.36 -7.58
C ARG A 85 -10.15 16.59 -8.03
N ASP A 86 -9.48 17.73 -8.13
CA ASP A 86 -10.09 18.99 -8.56
C ASP A 86 -10.54 18.93 -10.02
N GLN A 87 -9.73 18.32 -10.91
CA GLN A 87 -10.14 18.03 -12.29
C GLN A 87 -11.37 17.11 -12.35
N ARG A 88 -11.41 16.03 -11.55
CA ARG A 88 -12.60 15.16 -11.47
C ARG A 88 -13.84 15.91 -11.00
N GLN A 89 -13.71 16.75 -9.98
CA GLN A 89 -14.82 17.57 -9.49
C GLN A 89 -15.27 18.60 -10.53
N GLN A 90 -14.35 19.19 -11.30
CA GLN A 90 -14.66 20.11 -12.39
C GLN A 90 -15.39 19.42 -13.56
N ILE A 91 -15.00 18.18 -13.90
CA ILE A 91 -15.58 17.42 -15.02
C ILE A 91 -16.93 16.81 -14.67
N LEU A 92 -17.08 16.24 -13.46
CA LEU A 92 -18.26 15.45 -13.07
C LEU A 92 -19.24 16.21 -12.17
N GLY A 93 -18.79 17.28 -11.50
CA GLY A 93 -19.54 17.91 -10.42
C GLY A 93 -19.75 16.98 -9.21
N GLU A 94 -20.48 17.47 -8.21
CA GLU A 94 -20.84 16.69 -7.03
C GLU A 94 -21.81 15.53 -7.35
N GLU A 95 -22.79 15.79 -8.23
CA GLU A 95 -23.76 14.79 -8.69
C GLU A 95 -23.08 13.64 -9.44
N GLY A 96 -22.18 13.94 -10.38
CA GLY A 96 -21.47 12.92 -11.16
C GLY A 96 -20.48 12.10 -10.32
N MET A 97 -19.79 12.72 -9.35
CA MET A 97 -18.98 11.96 -8.38
C MET A 97 -19.85 11.04 -7.50
N THR A 98 -21.02 11.52 -7.06
CA THR A 98 -21.96 10.73 -6.25
C THR A 98 -22.52 9.56 -7.06
N ALA A 99 -22.92 9.78 -8.31
CA ALA A 99 -23.40 8.75 -9.22
C ALA A 99 -22.32 7.69 -9.51
N LEU A 100 -21.07 8.10 -9.74
CA LEU A 100 -19.96 7.17 -9.98
C LEU A 100 -19.62 6.34 -8.73
N LYS A 101 -19.63 6.96 -7.53
CA LYS A 101 -19.45 6.26 -6.26
C LYS A 101 -20.56 5.23 -6.02
N GLN A 102 -21.81 5.55 -6.36
CA GLN A 102 -22.96 4.67 -6.26
C GLN A 102 -22.88 3.51 -7.26
N ALA A 103 -22.62 3.78 -8.54
CA ALA A 103 -22.42 2.73 -9.56
C ALA A 103 -21.26 1.80 -9.21
N GLY A 104 -20.16 2.34 -8.66
CA GLY A 104 -19.05 1.54 -8.16
C GLY A 104 -19.39 0.69 -6.92
N LYS A 105 -20.40 1.08 -6.12
CA LYS A 105 -20.94 0.24 -5.05
C LYS A 105 -21.84 -0.86 -5.61
N GLU A 106 -22.75 -0.52 -6.52
CA GLU A 106 -23.66 -1.46 -7.17
C GLU A 106 -22.88 -2.58 -7.88
N LEU A 107 -21.87 -2.25 -8.69
CA LEU A 107 -21.00 -3.22 -9.36
C LEU A 107 -20.24 -4.13 -8.39
N ARG A 108 -19.93 -3.67 -7.16
CA ARG A 108 -19.33 -4.54 -6.13
C ARG A 108 -20.36 -5.48 -5.54
N GLU A 109 -21.56 -5.02 -5.19
CA GLU A 109 -22.60 -5.91 -4.66
C GLU A 109 -23.07 -6.93 -5.70
N GLU A 110 -23.14 -6.56 -6.99
CA GLU A 110 -23.39 -7.50 -8.10
C GLU A 110 -22.33 -8.62 -8.17
N ARG A 111 -21.04 -8.26 -8.11
CA ARG A 111 -19.93 -9.23 -8.08
C ARG A 111 -19.96 -10.13 -6.86
N LEU A 112 -20.27 -9.57 -5.68
CA LEU A 112 -20.41 -10.34 -4.45
C LEU A 112 -21.58 -11.32 -4.52
N THR A 113 -22.70 -10.90 -5.10
CA THR A 113 -23.87 -11.77 -5.33
C THR A 113 -23.49 -12.92 -6.26
N ALA A 114 -22.77 -12.64 -7.35
CA ALA A 114 -22.29 -13.67 -8.28
C ALA A 114 -21.33 -14.67 -7.62
N LEU A 115 -20.41 -14.23 -6.75
CA LEU A 115 -19.54 -15.13 -5.98
C LEU A 115 -20.33 -16.03 -5.02
N MET A 116 -21.32 -15.46 -4.31
CA MET A 116 -22.19 -16.25 -3.42
C MET A 116 -23.01 -17.30 -4.18
N ASP A 117 -23.43 -16.99 -5.42
CA ASP A 117 -24.11 -17.90 -6.32
C ASP A 117 -23.18 -19.00 -6.85
N GLU A 118 -21.95 -18.65 -7.23
CA GLU A 118 -20.92 -19.59 -7.69
C GLU A 118 -20.51 -20.58 -6.59
N TRP A 119 -20.31 -20.08 -5.37
CA TRP A 119 -20.05 -20.89 -4.17
C TRP A 119 -21.29 -21.61 -3.63
N GLN A 120 -22.48 -21.35 -4.19
CA GLN A 120 -23.76 -21.97 -3.82
C GLN A 120 -24.11 -21.80 -2.32
N LEU A 121 -23.73 -20.66 -1.73
CA LEU A 121 -24.01 -20.36 -0.32
C LEU A 121 -25.51 -20.36 -0.04
N SER A 122 -25.92 -20.91 1.11
CA SER A 122 -27.32 -20.88 1.55
C SER A 122 -27.76 -19.48 1.95
N ASP A 123 -29.07 -19.25 2.06
CA ASP A 123 -29.61 -17.96 2.53
C ASP A 123 -29.14 -17.61 3.97
N GLU A 124 -28.89 -18.63 4.81
CA GLU A 124 -28.36 -18.48 6.16
C GLU A 124 -26.88 -18.05 6.14
N ASP A 125 -26.07 -18.70 5.31
CA ASP A 125 -24.65 -18.36 5.08
C ASP A 125 -24.49 -16.92 4.54
N ARG A 126 -25.34 -16.55 3.57
CA ARG A 126 -25.38 -15.20 2.99
C ARG A 126 -25.76 -14.14 4.02
N ALA A 127 -26.73 -14.44 4.89
CA ALA A 127 -27.13 -13.55 5.97
C ALA A 127 -26.01 -13.37 7.02
N SER A 128 -25.33 -14.47 7.41
CA SER A 128 -24.18 -14.43 8.31
C SER A 128 -23.01 -13.61 7.75
N LEU A 129 -22.69 -13.80 6.45
CA LEU A 129 -21.66 -13.04 5.76
C LEU A 129 -22.03 -11.54 5.69
N GLN A 130 -23.27 -11.20 5.35
CA GLN A 130 -23.74 -9.82 5.32
C GLN A 130 -23.65 -9.16 6.70
N GLN A 131 -24.08 -9.84 7.77
CA GLN A 131 -23.95 -9.35 9.14
C GLN A 131 -22.48 -9.12 9.52
N THR A 132 -21.58 -10.03 9.14
CA THR A 132 -20.13 -9.91 9.37
C THR A 132 -19.54 -8.70 8.65
N ARG A 133 -19.96 -8.42 7.40
CA ARG A 133 -19.55 -7.22 6.63
C ARG A 133 -20.03 -5.93 7.29
N GLU A 134 -21.29 -5.89 7.73
CA GLU A 134 -21.88 -4.71 8.37
C GLU A 134 -21.18 -4.40 9.70
N GLY A 135 -21.03 -5.40 10.58
CA GLY A 135 -20.31 -5.27 11.85
C GLY A 135 -18.84 -4.87 11.68
N PHE A 136 -18.16 -5.37 10.64
CA PHE A 136 -16.81 -4.92 10.29
C PHE A 136 -16.77 -3.44 9.87
N HIS A 137 -17.72 -2.98 9.06
CA HIS A 137 -17.80 -1.57 8.65
C HIS A 137 -18.11 -0.64 9.83
N GLU A 138 -19.02 -1.02 10.73
CA GLU A 138 -19.30 -0.27 11.97
C GLU A 138 -18.08 -0.22 12.89
N SER A 139 -17.38 -1.35 13.06
CA SER A 139 -16.15 -1.44 13.84
C SER A 139 -15.04 -0.56 13.25
N ILE A 140 -14.90 -0.51 11.92
CA ILE A 140 -13.97 0.42 11.26
C ILE A 140 -14.31 1.89 11.58
N GLN A 141 -15.59 2.27 11.56
CA GLN A 141 -16.00 3.64 11.89
C GLN A 141 -15.70 3.97 13.35
N SER A 142 -16.01 3.04 14.27
CA SER A 142 -15.69 3.15 15.69
C SER A 142 -14.18 3.28 15.94
N LEU A 143 -13.35 2.45 15.30
CA LEU A 143 -11.88 2.52 15.41
C LEU A 143 -11.26 3.76 14.74
N ARG A 144 -11.97 4.46 13.84
CA ARG A 144 -11.52 5.75 13.29
C ARG A 144 -11.87 6.91 14.20
N ALA A 145 -13.08 6.92 14.77
CA ALA A 145 -13.54 7.96 15.69
C ALA A 145 -12.92 7.87 17.10
N ARG A 146 -12.19 6.79 17.41
CA ARG A 146 -11.59 6.53 18.71
C ARG A 146 -10.15 7.08 18.81
N ASP A 147 -9.89 7.84 19.85
CA ASP A 147 -8.53 8.15 20.31
C ASP A 147 -7.86 6.94 20.96
N PHE A 148 -6.55 6.79 20.72
CA PHE A 148 -5.73 5.71 21.28
C PHE A 148 -4.57 6.29 22.08
N GLU A 149 -4.29 5.68 23.23
CA GLU A 149 -3.18 6.04 24.12
C GLU A 149 -1.80 5.81 23.49
N SER A 150 -1.72 4.90 22.51
CA SER A 150 -0.50 4.61 21.76
C SER A 150 -0.77 4.06 20.36
N ARG A 151 0.27 4.05 19.52
CA ARG A 151 0.24 3.44 18.19
C ARG A 151 0.09 1.93 18.24
N GLU A 152 0.63 1.33 19.29
CA GLU A 152 0.59 -0.09 19.60
C GLU A 152 -0.83 -0.49 19.97
N ALA A 153 -1.50 0.28 20.84
CA ALA A 153 -2.92 0.09 21.17
C ALA A 153 -3.82 0.23 19.94
N ARG A 154 -3.56 1.23 19.07
CA ARG A 154 -4.26 1.36 17.78
C ARG A 154 -4.01 0.13 16.91
N ARG A 155 -2.76 -0.27 16.70
CA ARG A 155 -2.41 -1.44 15.87
C ARG A 155 -3.03 -2.73 16.41
N GLN A 156 -3.03 -2.94 17.73
CA GLN A 156 -3.65 -4.09 18.37
C GLN A 156 -5.15 -4.14 18.08
N ALA A 157 -5.89 -3.05 18.30
CA ALA A 157 -7.33 -3.00 18.00
C ALA A 157 -7.64 -3.23 16.51
N TRP A 158 -6.80 -2.74 15.61
CA TRP A 158 -6.92 -3.00 14.16
C TRP A 158 -6.56 -4.44 13.75
N ASN A 159 -5.71 -5.13 14.51
CA ASN A 159 -5.41 -6.55 14.30
C ASN A 159 -6.53 -7.42 14.87
N GLU A 160 -6.98 -7.16 16.10
CA GLU A 160 -8.10 -7.84 16.77
C GLU A 160 -9.38 -7.77 15.93
N LEU A 161 -9.69 -6.62 15.32
CA LEU A 161 -10.79 -6.51 14.36
C LEU A 161 -10.60 -7.44 13.15
N ARG A 162 -9.41 -7.48 12.54
CA ARG A 162 -9.14 -8.34 11.38
C ARG A 162 -9.22 -9.83 11.74
N GLU A 163 -8.66 -10.22 12.88
CA GLU A 163 -8.68 -11.60 13.39
C GLU A 163 -10.10 -12.04 13.71
N THR A 164 -10.90 -11.18 14.37
CA THR A 164 -12.31 -11.45 14.68
C THR A 164 -13.15 -11.58 13.42
N THR A 165 -13.04 -10.63 12.48
CA THR A 165 -13.77 -10.68 11.20
C THR A 165 -13.33 -11.88 10.34
N HIS A 166 -12.04 -12.22 10.32
CA HIS A 166 -11.55 -13.41 9.61
C HIS A 166 -12.11 -14.69 10.23
N ALA A 167 -12.11 -14.82 11.56
CA ALA A 167 -12.71 -15.96 12.25
C ALA A 167 -14.20 -16.12 11.94
N SER A 168 -14.99 -15.04 11.98
CA SER A 168 -16.42 -15.08 11.62
C SER A 168 -16.65 -15.45 10.15
N LEU A 169 -15.78 -15.02 9.22
CA LEU A 169 -15.86 -15.47 7.83
C LEU A 169 -15.49 -16.95 7.68
N ALA A 170 -14.52 -17.45 8.45
CA ALA A 170 -14.06 -18.84 8.41
C ALA A 170 -15.05 -19.87 8.98
N GLU A 171 -16.12 -19.42 9.65
CA GLU A 171 -17.25 -20.28 10.02
C GLU A 171 -18.12 -20.68 8.81
N VAL A 172 -18.09 -19.88 7.74
CA VAL A 172 -19.01 -19.98 6.59
C VAL A 172 -18.25 -20.19 5.25
N LEU A 173 -17.03 -19.68 5.16
CA LEU A 173 -16.19 -19.70 3.95
C LEU A 173 -14.88 -20.45 4.21
N SER A 174 -14.36 -21.09 3.15
CA SER A 174 -12.96 -21.54 3.13
C SER A 174 -11.99 -20.38 2.94
N GLU A 175 -10.72 -20.56 3.33
CA GLU A 175 -9.66 -19.55 3.20
C GLU A 175 -9.50 -19.03 1.75
N GLU A 176 -9.66 -19.90 0.74
CA GLU A 176 -9.59 -19.52 -0.68
C GLU A 176 -10.72 -18.55 -1.06
N GLN A 177 -11.95 -18.85 -0.62
CA GLN A 177 -13.11 -17.97 -0.82
C GLN A 177 -13.00 -16.66 -0.03
N ILE A 178 -12.38 -16.69 1.16
CA ILE A 178 -12.10 -15.50 1.96
C ILE A 178 -11.09 -14.58 1.23
N ASP A 179 -10.06 -15.13 0.60
CA ASP A 179 -9.10 -14.34 -0.17
C ASP A 179 -9.68 -13.81 -1.50
N GLU A 180 -10.51 -14.58 -2.18
CA GLU A 180 -11.28 -14.12 -3.35
C GLU A 180 -12.28 -13.00 -2.99
N LEU A 181 -12.97 -13.13 -1.85
CA LEU A 181 -13.84 -12.09 -1.28
C LEU A 181 -13.05 -10.80 -1.01
N LYS A 182 -11.88 -10.90 -0.36
CA LYS A 182 -10.99 -9.75 -0.10
C LYS A 182 -10.57 -9.08 -1.41
N HIS A 183 -10.12 -9.84 -2.41
CA HIS A 183 -9.69 -9.28 -3.70
C HIS A 183 -10.84 -8.60 -4.45
N THR A 184 -12.06 -9.11 -4.34
CA THR A 184 -13.25 -8.51 -4.96
C THR A 184 -13.69 -7.22 -4.26
N MET A 185 -13.63 -7.17 -2.92
CA MET A 185 -13.98 -5.99 -2.13
C MET A 185 -12.90 -4.90 -2.14
N MET A 186 -11.64 -5.31 -2.14
CA MET A 186 -10.44 -4.47 -2.11
C MET A 186 -9.48 -4.90 -3.24
N PRO A 187 -9.83 -4.64 -4.51
CA PRO A 187 -8.94 -4.91 -5.63
C PRO A 187 -7.63 -4.14 -5.43
N ASP A 188 -6.50 -4.86 -5.42
CA ASP A 188 -5.21 -4.34 -4.98
C ASP A 188 -4.84 -3.03 -5.68
N HIS A 189 -4.96 -1.92 -4.94
CA HIS A 189 -4.58 -0.60 -5.41
C HIS A 189 -3.05 -0.46 -5.42
N GLY A 190 -2.42 -1.00 -6.46
CA GLY A 190 -1.06 -0.62 -6.85
C GLY A 190 0.05 -1.11 -5.93
N ARG A 191 -0.02 -2.35 -5.43
CA ARG A 191 1.21 -3.12 -5.15
C ARG A 191 1.39 -4.12 -6.30
N GLY A 192 2.29 -3.81 -7.22
CA GLY A 192 2.56 -4.68 -8.36
C GLY A 192 3.00 -6.08 -7.92
N ASP A 193 2.53 -7.08 -8.67
CA ASP A 193 2.92 -8.49 -8.65
C ASP A 193 3.82 -8.94 -7.48
N ARG A 194 3.19 -9.14 -6.33
CA ARG A 194 3.70 -10.12 -5.35
C ARG A 194 3.07 -11.46 -5.69
N GLY A 195 3.70 -12.16 -6.62
CA GLY A 195 3.37 -13.55 -6.92
C GLY A 195 3.35 -14.43 -5.66
N PRO A 196 2.70 -15.59 -5.70
CA PRO A 196 2.39 -16.39 -4.52
C PRO A 196 3.63 -16.68 -3.67
N HIS A 197 3.47 -16.57 -2.36
CA HIS A 197 4.52 -16.80 -1.36
C HIS A 197 5.09 -18.22 -1.51
N GLY A 198 6.20 -18.34 -2.24
CA GLY A 198 6.94 -19.59 -2.34
C GLY A 198 7.49 -20.01 -0.98
N HIS A 199 6.95 -21.09 -0.42
CA HIS A 199 7.51 -21.75 0.76
C HIS A 199 8.92 -22.28 0.45
N HIS A 200 9.95 -21.47 0.72
CA HIS A 200 11.31 -21.96 0.80
C HIS A 200 11.49 -22.78 2.09
N HIS A 201 11.09 -24.05 2.03
CA HIS A 201 11.67 -25.07 2.89
C HIS A 201 13.17 -25.14 2.59
N GLY A 202 13.98 -24.60 3.51
CA GLY A 202 15.43 -24.66 3.44
C GLY A 202 15.95 -26.01 3.90
N ASP A 203 15.77 -27.05 3.09
CA ASP A 203 16.39 -28.37 3.33
C ASP A 203 17.92 -28.27 3.23
N ARG A 204 18.56 -28.00 4.37
CA ARG A 204 20.01 -28.22 4.55
C ARG A 204 20.29 -29.69 4.87
N HIS A 205 20.09 -30.56 3.88
CA HIS A 205 20.84 -31.81 3.86
C HIS A 205 22.27 -31.52 3.39
N GLY A 206 23.22 -31.62 4.32
CA GLY A 206 24.64 -31.33 4.12
C GLY A 206 25.54 -32.43 4.69
N GLU A 207 25.15 -33.70 4.52
CA GLU A 207 26.03 -34.84 4.81
C GLU A 207 26.92 -35.16 3.60
N ALA A 208 28.16 -34.72 3.66
CA ALA A 208 29.29 -35.31 2.94
C ALA A 208 30.49 -35.22 3.89
N GLN A 209 30.76 -36.28 4.66
CA GLN A 209 31.71 -37.32 4.28
C GLN A 209 33.07 -36.74 3.86
N HIS A 210 33.97 -36.63 4.83
CA HIS A 210 35.41 -36.73 4.61
C HIS A 210 36.00 -37.72 5.61
N SER A 211 35.90 -38.99 5.26
CA SER A 211 36.84 -40.02 5.72
C SER A 211 37.84 -40.20 4.59
N GLU A 212 39.14 -39.99 4.83
CA GLU A 212 40.21 -40.91 4.43
C GLU A 212 41.60 -40.38 4.81
N SER A 213 42.42 -41.32 5.31
CA SER A 213 43.90 -41.32 5.45
C SER A 213 44.58 -40.22 6.26
#